data_AF-A0A222FEE3-F1
#
_entry.id   AF-A0A222FEE3-F1
#
_cell.length_a   1.000
_cell.length_b   1.000
_cell.length_c   1.000
_cell.angle_alpha   90.00
_cell.angle_beta   90.00
_cell.angle_gamma   90.00
#
_symmetry.space_group_name_H-M   'P 1'
#
loop_
_entity.id
_entity.type
_entity.pdbx_description
1 polymer ?
#
loop_
_entity_poly.entity_id
_entity_poly.type
_entity_poly.pdbx_seq_one_letter_code
_entity_poly.pdbx_strand_id
1 'polypeptide(L)'
;MSTDKTGFEVPEQMRDFAEKSVDQARKAFDDFMGATHKAVSNVEDSASAVQAGAADVNKKALTYAEEHVNAAFKFAQELVKAGNVEDMMKLQQDYLRSQMESLGEQTREFSNTATKAVQDATKAVQNK
;
A
#
# COMPACT_ATOMS: atom_id res chain seq x y z
N MET A 1 -27.97 39.27 -12.64
CA MET A 1 -27.23 38.73 -13.80
C MET A 1 -26.28 37.70 -13.25
N SER A 2 -26.69 36.43 -13.29
CA SER A 2 -26.05 35.31 -12.61
C SER A 2 -24.67 35.04 -13.21
N THR A 3 -23.63 35.09 -12.39
CA THR A 3 -22.30 34.63 -12.75
C THR A 3 -22.33 33.12 -12.86
N ASP A 4 -22.27 32.67 -14.10
CA ASP A 4 -22.13 31.29 -14.53
C ASP A 4 -20.82 30.73 -13.97
N LYS A 5 -20.90 29.91 -12.91
CA LYS A 5 -19.77 29.08 -12.44
C LYS A 5 -19.75 27.81 -13.27
N THR A 6 -19.18 27.89 -14.47
CA THR A 6 -18.94 26.73 -15.33
C THR A 6 -17.68 25.95 -14.88
N GLY A 7 -17.60 25.63 -13.59
CA GLY A 7 -16.61 24.71 -13.03
C GLY A 7 -17.35 23.44 -12.61
N PHE A 8 -16.93 22.28 -13.09
CA PHE A 8 -17.49 21.01 -12.65
C PHE A 8 -17.27 20.84 -11.13
N GLU A 9 -18.35 20.90 -10.36
CA GLU A 9 -18.38 20.67 -8.91
C GLU A 9 -19.17 19.38 -8.64
N VAL A 10 -18.59 18.46 -7.85
CA VAL A 10 -19.28 17.21 -7.50
C VAL A 10 -20.33 17.48 -6.42
N PRO A 11 -21.59 17.06 -6.60
CA PRO A 11 -22.65 17.25 -5.60
C PRO A 11 -22.28 16.68 -4.22
N GLU A 12 -22.61 17.42 -3.16
CA GLU A 12 -22.27 17.08 -1.77
C GLU A 12 -22.79 15.70 -1.33
N GLN A 13 -24.02 15.35 -1.74
CA GLN A 13 -24.62 14.04 -1.42
C GLN A 13 -23.84 12.86 -2.02
N MET A 14 -23.30 13.04 -3.23
CA MET A 14 -22.47 12.03 -3.90
C MET A 14 -21.11 11.89 -3.21
N ARG A 15 -20.55 13.01 -2.76
CA ARG A 15 -19.31 13.07 -1.98
C ARG A 15 -19.47 12.36 -0.64
N ASP A 16 -20.50 12.67 0.12
CA ASP A 16 -20.79 12.04 1.42
C ASP A 16 -21.01 10.53 1.30
N PHE A 17 -21.74 10.11 0.26
CA PHE A 17 -21.95 8.69 -0.02
C PHE A 17 -20.63 7.98 -0.36
N ALA A 18 -19.79 8.61 -1.20
CA ALA A 18 -18.49 8.06 -1.56
C ALA A 18 -17.54 8.00 -0.36
N GLU A 19 -17.47 9.04 0.48
CA GLU A 19 -16.67 9.06 1.71
C GLU A 19 -17.06 7.92 2.65
N LYS A 20 -18.36 7.77 2.93
CA LYS A 20 -18.86 6.65 3.75
C LYS A 20 -18.54 5.28 3.15
N SER A 21 -18.62 5.16 1.82
CA SER A 21 -18.33 3.89 1.13
C SER A 21 -16.85 3.54 1.22
N VAL A 22 -15.96 4.52 1.04
CA VAL A 22 -14.51 4.34 1.16
C VAL A 22 -14.14 3.97 2.60
N ASP A 23 -14.72 4.64 3.59
CA ASP A 23 -14.45 4.33 5.00
C ASP A 23 -14.94 2.93 5.39
N GLN A 24 -16.11 2.51 4.91
CA GLN A 24 -16.62 1.16 5.13
C GLN A 24 -15.73 0.09 4.48
N ALA A 25 -15.28 0.33 3.24
CA ALA A 25 -14.39 -0.58 2.54
C ALA A 25 -13.03 -0.68 3.25
N ARG A 26 -12.49 0.45 3.73
CA ARG A 26 -11.25 0.48 4.53
C ARG A 26 -11.38 -0.33 5.80
N LYS A 27 -12.46 -0.13 6.56
CA LYS A 27 -12.73 -0.90 7.77
C LYS A 27 -12.80 -2.41 7.50
N ALA A 28 -13.51 -2.81 6.45
CA ALA A 28 -13.63 -4.22 6.09
C ALA A 28 -12.27 -4.84 5.70
N PHE A 29 -11.43 -4.07 5.01
CA PHE A 29 -10.06 -4.47 4.69
C PHE A 29 -9.20 -4.63 5.94
N ASP A 30 -9.23 -3.65 6.85
CA ASP A 30 -8.47 -3.70 8.11
C ASP A 30 -8.89 -4.92 8.96
N ASP A 31 -10.20 -5.20 9.06
CA ASP A 31 -10.73 -6.37 9.76
C ASP A 31 -10.23 -7.70 9.12
N PHE A 32 -10.22 -7.78 7.78
CA PHE A 32 -9.72 -8.94 7.04
C PHE A 32 -8.21 -9.15 7.23
N MET A 33 -7.42 -8.08 7.15
CA MET A 33 -5.98 -8.15 7.35
C MET A 33 -5.61 -8.54 8.78
N GLY A 34 -6.33 -8.02 9.77
CA GLY A 34 -6.17 -8.44 11.16
C GLY A 34 -6.41 -9.94 11.35
N ALA A 35 -7.44 -10.51 10.71
CA ALA A 35 -7.69 -11.95 10.73
C ALA A 35 -6.58 -12.74 10.02
N THR A 36 -6.09 -12.23 8.90
CA THR A 36 -5.01 -12.84 8.10
C THR A 36 -3.69 -12.89 8.88
N HIS A 37 -3.27 -11.78 9.50
CA HIS A 37 -2.08 -11.73 10.34
C HIS A 37 -2.15 -12.73 11.50
N LYS A 38 -3.30 -12.82 12.16
CA LYS A 38 -3.52 -13.78 13.24
C LYS A 38 -3.40 -15.23 12.76
N ALA A 39 -3.93 -15.54 11.58
CA ALA A 39 -3.81 -16.87 11.00
C ALA A 39 -2.35 -17.22 10.65
N VAL A 40 -1.62 -16.28 10.04
CA VAL A 40 -0.19 -16.44 9.70
C VAL A 40 0.64 -16.66 10.96
N SER A 41 0.44 -15.84 12.00
CA SER A 41 1.15 -15.99 13.29
C SER A 41 0.92 -17.36 13.94
N ASN A 42 -0.33 -17.86 13.94
CA ASN A 42 -0.63 -19.17 14.51
C ASN A 42 0.04 -20.33 13.75
N VAL A 43 0.22 -20.18 12.42
CA VAL A 43 0.92 -21.16 11.59
C VAL A 43 2.42 -21.10 11.85
N GLU A 44 3.00 -19.91 12.00
CA GLU A 44 4.42 -19.71 12.36
C GLU A 44 4.75 -20.39 13.71
N ASP A 45 3.89 -20.23 14.72
CA ASP A 45 4.06 -20.86 16.05
C ASP A 45 4.04 -22.40 16.01
N SER A 46 3.45 -22.99 14.96
CA SER A 46 3.28 -24.44 14.80
C SER A 46 4.26 -25.07 13.80
N ALA A 47 5.06 -24.26 13.11
CA ALA A 47 5.85 -24.67 11.94
C ALA A 47 7.33 -24.95 12.26
N SER A 48 7.92 -25.93 11.57
CA SER A 48 9.37 -26.21 11.64
C SER A 48 10.20 -25.19 10.83
N ALA A 49 11.52 -25.10 11.09
CA ALA A 49 12.41 -24.06 10.53
C ALA A 49 12.39 -23.92 8.99
N VAL A 50 12.06 -24.99 8.25
CA VAL A 50 11.93 -24.95 6.77
C VAL A 50 10.61 -24.32 6.32
N GLN A 51 9.52 -24.51 7.07
CA GLN A 51 8.25 -23.81 6.81
C GLN A 51 8.34 -22.32 7.20
N ALA A 52 9.18 -21.95 8.17
CA ALA A 52 9.40 -20.57 8.58
C ALA A 52 9.93 -19.69 7.43
N GLY A 53 10.83 -20.22 6.58
CA GLY A 53 11.34 -19.47 5.43
C GLY A 53 10.29 -19.19 4.34
N ALA A 54 9.35 -20.12 4.12
CA ALA A 54 8.22 -19.91 3.21
C ALA A 54 7.14 -18.99 3.82
N ALA A 55 6.96 -19.04 5.14
CA ALA A 55 6.08 -18.11 5.86
C ALA A 55 6.57 -16.67 5.75
N ASP A 56 7.89 -16.45 5.86
CA ASP A 56 8.50 -15.11 5.77
C ASP A 56 8.29 -14.43 4.40
N VAL A 57 8.40 -15.20 3.30
CA VAL A 57 8.10 -14.70 1.94
C VAL A 57 6.62 -14.33 1.79
N ASN A 58 5.72 -15.17 2.29
CA ASN A 58 4.27 -14.89 2.25
C ASN A 58 3.92 -13.66 3.08
N LYS A 59 4.56 -13.47 4.25
CA LYS A 59 4.41 -12.31 5.10
C LYS A 59 4.86 -11.03 4.41
N LYS A 60 6.02 -11.08 3.73
CA LYS A 60 6.52 -9.92 2.97
C LYS A 60 5.59 -9.57 1.80
N ALA A 61 5.04 -10.56 1.10
CA ALA A 61 4.04 -10.35 0.05
C ALA A 61 2.74 -9.74 0.60
N LEU A 62 2.27 -10.20 1.78
CA LEU A 62 1.12 -9.62 2.46
C LEU A 62 1.37 -8.17 2.86
N THR A 63 2.53 -7.84 3.43
CA THR A 63 2.90 -6.46 3.79
C THR A 63 2.89 -5.54 2.57
N TYR A 64 3.46 -5.96 1.44
CA TYR A 64 3.38 -5.15 0.22
C TYR A 64 1.94 -4.96 -0.26
N ALA A 65 1.12 -6.01 -0.25
CA ALA A 65 -0.29 -5.89 -0.60
C ALA A 65 -1.04 -4.89 0.32
N GLU A 66 -0.76 -4.90 1.62
CA GLU A 66 -1.30 -3.93 2.58
C GLU A 66 -0.87 -2.50 2.26
N GLU A 67 0.42 -2.27 2.00
CA GLU A 67 0.93 -0.95 1.63
C GLU A 67 0.27 -0.42 0.35
N HIS A 68 0.13 -1.26 -0.68
CA HIS A 68 -0.52 -0.89 -1.93
C HIS A 68 -2.00 -0.54 -1.74
N VAL A 69 -2.74 -1.36 -0.98
CA VAL A 69 -4.16 -1.12 -0.72
C VAL A 69 -4.36 0.11 0.17
N ASN A 70 -3.51 0.33 1.16
CA ASN A 70 -3.53 1.53 1.99
C ASN A 70 -3.27 2.81 1.17
N ALA A 71 -2.33 2.78 0.24
CA ALA A 71 -2.07 3.89 -0.67
C ALA A 71 -3.30 4.19 -1.56
N ALA A 72 -3.96 3.14 -2.07
CA ALA A 72 -5.18 3.27 -2.84
C ALA A 72 -6.34 3.87 -2.03
N PHE A 73 -6.53 3.43 -0.77
CA PHE A 73 -7.55 4.00 0.12
C PHE A 73 -7.27 5.47 0.45
N LYS A 74 -6.01 5.83 0.72
CA LYS A 74 -5.62 7.23 0.96
C LYS A 74 -5.97 8.10 -0.25
N PHE A 75 -5.57 7.67 -1.44
CA PHE A 75 -5.91 8.37 -2.68
C PHE A 75 -7.42 8.48 -2.89
N ALA A 76 -8.18 7.40 -2.67
CA ALA A 76 -9.62 7.42 -2.78
C ALA A 76 -10.28 8.38 -1.77
N GLN A 77 -9.80 8.42 -0.52
CA GLN A 77 -10.29 9.36 0.51
C GLN A 77 -10.01 10.82 0.14
N GLU A 78 -8.82 11.12 -0.39
CA GLU A 78 -8.48 12.46 -0.83
C GLU A 78 -9.30 12.85 -2.08
N LEU A 79 -9.51 11.91 -3.00
CA LEU A 79 -10.26 12.13 -4.24
C LEU A 79 -11.74 12.42 -3.98
N VAL A 80 -12.38 11.67 -3.08
CA VAL A 80 -13.79 11.96 -2.72
C VAL A 80 -13.90 13.31 -2.01
N LYS A 81 -12.88 13.73 -1.25
CA LYS A 81 -12.84 15.05 -0.61
C LYS A 81 -12.57 16.20 -1.58
N ALA A 82 -12.04 15.93 -2.77
CA ALA A 82 -11.75 16.97 -3.77
C ALA A 82 -13.03 17.60 -4.36
N GLY A 83 -13.20 18.89 -4.15
CA GLY A 83 -14.39 19.68 -4.54
C GLY A 83 -14.65 19.72 -6.04
N ASN A 84 -13.55 19.76 -6.79
CA ASN A 84 -13.45 20.21 -8.16
C ASN A 84 -12.35 19.43 -8.89
N VAL A 85 -12.33 19.53 -10.23
CA VAL A 85 -11.38 18.81 -11.10
C VAL A 85 -9.92 19.24 -10.88
N GLU A 86 -9.67 20.50 -10.51
CA GLU A 86 -8.31 20.99 -10.27
C GLU A 86 -7.65 20.28 -9.09
N ASP A 87 -8.38 20.12 -7.99
CA ASP A 87 -7.92 19.40 -6.81
C ASP A 87 -7.72 17.92 -7.11
N MET A 88 -8.61 17.30 -7.91
CA MET A 88 -8.44 15.91 -8.36
C MET A 88 -7.15 15.71 -9.17
N MET A 89 -6.82 16.66 -10.05
CA MET A 89 -5.59 16.59 -10.86
C MET A 89 -4.33 16.71 -10.00
N LYS A 90 -4.34 17.57 -8.97
CA LYS A 90 -3.24 17.66 -8.00
C LYS A 90 -3.04 16.35 -7.26
N LEU A 91 -4.13 15.74 -6.78
CA LEU A 91 -4.08 14.45 -6.09
C LEU A 91 -3.52 13.33 -6.95
N GLN A 92 -3.85 13.31 -8.25
CA GLN A 92 -3.30 12.32 -9.16
C GLN A 92 -1.79 12.50 -9.36
N GLN A 93 -1.30 13.74 -9.39
CA GLN A 93 0.15 14.01 -9.46
C GLN A 93 0.86 13.58 -8.17
N ASP A 94 0.28 13.88 -7.01
CA ASP A 94 0.86 13.50 -5.72
C ASP A 94 0.87 11.98 -5.52
N TYR A 95 -0.18 11.28 -5.94
CA TYR A 95 -0.23 9.82 -5.94
C TYR A 95 0.86 9.21 -6.83
N LEU A 96 1.04 9.72 -8.06
CA LEU A 96 2.11 9.24 -8.94
C LEU A 96 3.50 9.50 -8.35
N ARG A 97 3.71 10.65 -7.71
CA ARG A 97 4.96 10.97 -7.02
C ARG A 97 5.23 9.97 -5.88
N SER A 98 4.25 9.73 -5.00
CA SER A 98 4.42 8.80 -3.89
C SER A 98 4.69 7.37 -4.37
N GLN A 99 4.07 6.95 -5.48
CA GLN A 99 4.34 5.63 -6.06
C GLN A 99 5.75 5.53 -6.64
N MET A 100 6.27 6.59 -7.29
CA MET A 100 7.66 6.60 -7.76
C MET A 100 8.67 6.59 -6.61
N GLU A 101 8.38 7.30 -5.51
CA GLU A 101 9.21 7.29 -4.30
C GLU A 101 9.26 5.90 -3.68
N SER A 102 8.10 5.25 -3.49
CA SER A 102 8.00 3.89 -2.97
C SER A 102 8.75 2.88 -3.85
N LEU A 103 8.59 2.94 -5.18
CA LEU A 103 9.33 2.09 -6.11
C LEU A 103 10.85 2.32 -6.03
N GLY A 104 11.27 3.56 -5.88
CA GLY A 104 12.68 3.92 -5.73
C GLY A 104 13.29 3.41 -4.42
N GLU A 105 12.50 3.36 -3.35
CA GLU A 105 12.91 2.80 -2.06
C GLU A 105 12.97 1.27 -2.09
N GLN A 106 11.95 0.61 -2.66
CA GLN A 106 11.94 -0.84 -2.88
C GLN A 106 13.12 -1.30 -3.76
N THR A 107 13.45 -0.54 -4.81
CA THR A 107 14.61 -0.85 -5.68
C THR A 107 15.94 -0.74 -4.91
N ARG A 108 16.07 0.24 -4.03
CA ARG A 108 17.26 0.39 -3.16
C ARG A 108 17.35 -0.74 -2.14
N GLU A 109 16.24 -1.11 -1.49
CA GLU A 109 16.18 -2.24 -0.56
C GLU A 109 16.59 -3.54 -1.25
N PHE A 110 16.06 -3.78 -2.46
CA PHE A 110 16.41 -4.94 -3.27
C PHE A 110 17.90 -4.97 -3.63
N SER A 111 18.45 -3.84 -4.11
CA SER A 111 19.88 -3.75 -4.42
C SER A 111 20.76 -4.00 -3.20
N ASN A 112 20.40 -3.42 -2.05
CA ASN A 112 21.14 -3.63 -0.80
C ASN A 112 21.08 -5.10 -0.34
N THR A 113 19.93 -5.75 -0.49
CA THR A 113 19.75 -7.16 -0.15
C THR A 113 20.55 -8.06 -1.08
N ALA A 114 20.54 -7.78 -2.39
CA ALA A 114 21.33 -8.52 -3.37
C ALA A 114 22.85 -8.34 -3.12
N THR A 115 23.31 -7.12 -2.83
CA THR A 115 24.72 -6.87 -2.49
C THR A 115 25.14 -7.61 -1.21
N LYS A 116 24.30 -7.61 -0.17
CA LYS A 116 24.56 -8.39 1.05
C LYS A 116 24.65 -9.88 0.75
N ALA A 117 23.71 -10.43 -0.02
CA ALA A 117 23.73 -11.85 -0.40
C ALA A 117 25.01 -12.23 -1.17
N VAL A 118 25.46 -11.38 -2.09
CA VAL A 118 26.74 -11.58 -2.82
C VAL A 118 27.94 -11.50 -1.88
N GLN A 119 27.95 -10.53 -0.95
CA GLN A 119 29.03 -10.41 0.04
C GLN A 119 29.10 -11.61 0.98
N ASP A 120 27.96 -12.10 1.45
CA ASP A 120 27.88 -13.26 2.33
C ASP A 120 28.27 -14.55 1.60
N ALA A 121 27.85 -14.72 0.33
CA ALA A 121 28.30 -15.83 -0.51
C ALA A 121 29.82 -15.78 -0.76
N THR A 122 30.38 -14.59 -0.99
CA THR A 122 31.83 -14.40 -1.19
C THR A 122 32.61 -14.74 0.09
N LYS A 123 32.11 -14.31 1.26
CA LYS A 123 32.69 -14.67 2.57
C LYS A 123 32.61 -16.17 2.87
N ALA A 124 31.50 -16.82 2.52
CA ALA A 124 31.32 -18.26 2.70
C ALA A 124 32.29 -19.09 1.83
N VAL A 125 32.66 -18.58 0.64
CA VAL A 125 33.66 -19.21 -0.24
C VAL A 125 35.10 -18.97 0.26
N GLN A 126 35.36 -17.85 0.95
CA GLN A 126 36.69 -17.53 1.51
C GLN A 126 36.99 -18.23 2.85
N ASN A 127 35.98 -18.64 3.60
CA ASN A 127 36.11 -19.37 4.87
C ASN A 127 36.15 -20.90 4.71
N LYS A 128 36.36 -21.40 3.49
CA LYS A 128 36.51 -22.83 3.17
C LYS A 128 37.89 -23.10 2.58
#